data_AF-A0A059FTG0-F1
#
_entry.id   AF-A0A059FTG0-F1
#
_cell.length_a   1.000
_cell.length_b   1.000
_cell.length_c   1.000
_cell.angle_alpha   90.00
_cell.angle_beta   90.00
_cell.angle_gamma   90.00
#
_symmetry.space_group_name_H-M   'P 1'
#
loop_
_entity.id
_entity.type
_entity.pdbx_description
1 polymer ?
#
loop_
_entity_poly.entity_id
_entity_poly.type
_entity_poly.pdbx_seq_one_letter_code
_entity_poly.pdbx_strand_id
1 'polypeptide(L)'
;MLFLLNDRIAEIDIPEIHLSKCWKTLGCGDPYGLRARDALDFATRVITQHVADNLPLEPELVEDLGSLIIAKTGANAALFPVQGNAVGEPRLTILPEAILRSLQQRAEEEGTLPDIAEIWPLAA
;
A
#
# COMPACT_ATOMS: atom_id res chain seq x y z
N MET A 1 -13.03 -0.26 2.21
CA MET A 1 -12.46 -1.25 1.25
C MET A 1 -11.10 -1.65 1.77
N LEU A 2 -10.72 -2.93 1.68
CA LEU A 2 -9.41 -3.35 2.16
C LEU A 2 -8.31 -3.09 1.14
N PHE A 3 -7.13 -2.72 1.64
CA PHE A 3 -5.91 -2.53 0.88
C PHE A 3 -4.77 -3.30 1.51
N LEU A 4 -4.01 -4.05 0.71
CA LEU A 4 -2.80 -4.75 1.15
C LEU A 4 -1.56 -4.00 0.64
N LEU A 5 -0.70 -3.55 1.56
CA LEU A 5 0.61 -2.97 1.27
C LEU A 5 1.70 -3.84 1.90
N ASN A 6 2.45 -4.58 1.08
CA ASN A 6 3.39 -5.60 1.56
C ASN A 6 2.68 -6.51 2.59
N ASP A 7 3.07 -6.44 3.85
CA ASP A 7 2.56 -7.21 4.97
C ASP A 7 1.50 -6.48 5.81
N ARG A 8 1.01 -5.31 5.37
CA ARG A 8 0.05 -4.48 6.11
C ARG A 8 -1.29 -4.40 5.41
N ILE A 9 -2.36 -4.58 6.17
CA ILE A 9 -3.73 -4.36 5.70
C ILE A 9 -4.27 -3.07 6.29
N ALA A 10 -4.87 -2.25 5.44
CA ALA A 10 -5.58 -1.04 5.82
C ALA A 10 -7.02 -1.10 5.34
N GLU A 11 -7.93 -0.63 6.18
CA GLU A 11 -9.32 -0.38 5.79
C GLU A 11 -9.45 1.08 5.34
N ILE A 12 -9.74 1.28 4.06
CA ILE A 12 -9.83 2.59 3.44
C ILE A 12 -11.27 2.85 3.02
N ASP A 13 -11.89 3.82 3.67
CA ASP A 13 -13.22 4.29 3.33
C ASP A 13 -13.15 5.34 2.21
N ILE A 14 -13.74 4.98 1.06
CA ILE A 14 -13.82 5.81 -0.16
C ILE A 14 -12.48 6.50 -0.46
N PRO A 15 -11.53 5.78 -1.11
CA PRO A 15 -10.15 6.24 -1.35
C PRO A 15 -10.03 7.66 -1.88
N GLU A 16 -10.92 8.07 -2.78
CA GLU A 16 -10.93 9.42 -3.37
C GLU A 16 -11.27 10.49 -2.34
N ILE A 17 -12.20 10.21 -1.42
CA ILE A 17 -12.56 11.14 -0.34
C ILE A 17 -11.43 11.20 0.68
N HIS A 18 -10.85 10.06 1.06
CA HIS A 18 -9.70 10.03 1.97
C HIS A 18 -8.53 10.86 1.40
N LEU A 19 -8.13 10.55 0.17
CA LEU A 19 -7.07 11.26 -0.54
C LEU A 19 -7.35 12.76 -0.67
N SER A 20 -8.60 13.16 -0.91
CA SER A 20 -8.97 14.58 -1.01
C SER A 20 -8.66 15.38 0.27
N LYS A 21 -8.64 14.71 1.42
CA LYS A 21 -8.37 15.31 2.74
C LYS A 21 -6.87 15.33 3.08
N CYS A 22 -6.13 14.30 2.69
CA CYS A 22 -4.74 14.08 3.12
C CYS A 22 -3.67 14.36 2.06
N TRP A 23 -4.00 14.56 0.77
CA TRP A 23 -2.96 14.67 -0.28
C TRP A 23 -1.92 15.78 -0.05
N LYS A 24 -2.32 16.88 0.60
CA LYS A 24 -1.41 18.00 0.91
C LYS A 24 -0.40 17.63 2.00
N THR A 25 -0.84 16.91 3.02
CA THR A 25 0.01 16.43 4.12
C THR A 25 0.86 15.26 3.67
N LEU A 26 0.31 14.36 2.86
CA LEU A 26 1.04 13.28 2.21
C LEU A 26 2.14 13.81 1.28
N GLY A 27 1.89 14.93 0.58
CA GLY A 27 2.89 15.59 -0.26
C GLY A 27 3.09 14.93 -1.63
N CYS A 28 2.09 14.19 -2.13
CA CYS A 28 2.11 13.56 -3.44
C CYS A 28 1.85 14.52 -4.62
N GLY A 29 1.60 15.81 -4.34
CA GLY A 29 1.14 16.78 -5.32
C GLY A 29 -0.37 16.70 -5.54
N ASP A 30 -0.91 17.51 -6.45
CA ASP A 30 -2.35 17.49 -6.76
C ASP A 30 -2.74 16.14 -7.38
N PRO A 31 -3.55 15.31 -6.69
CA PRO A 31 -3.91 13.99 -7.18
C PRO A 31 -4.73 14.08 -8.47
N TYR A 32 -5.51 15.13 -8.74
CA TYR A 32 -6.38 15.16 -9.92
C TYR A 32 -5.59 15.23 -11.24
N GLY A 33 -4.37 15.77 -11.23
CA GLY A 33 -3.46 15.80 -12.37
C GLY A 33 -2.41 14.69 -12.40
N LEU A 34 -2.31 13.90 -11.32
CA LEU A 34 -1.26 12.90 -11.13
C LEU A 34 -1.53 11.64 -11.96
N ARG A 35 -0.53 11.15 -12.69
CA ARG A 35 -0.64 9.88 -13.43
C ARG A 35 -0.41 8.69 -12.48
N ALA A 36 -0.92 7.53 -12.88
CA ALA A 36 -0.67 6.26 -12.19
C ALA A 36 0.81 6.01 -11.90
N ARG A 37 1.68 6.25 -12.90
CA ARG A 37 3.12 6.10 -12.76
C ARG A 37 3.71 7.05 -11.71
N ASP A 38 3.34 8.33 -11.75
CA ASP A 38 3.86 9.33 -10.82
C ASP A 38 3.44 9.02 -9.37
N ALA A 39 2.23 8.47 -9.19
CA ALA A 39 1.75 7.99 -7.90
C ALA A 39 2.58 6.82 -7.35
N LEU A 40 2.96 5.87 -8.22
CA LEU A 40 3.82 4.74 -7.85
C LEU A 40 5.26 5.18 -7.58
N ASP A 41 5.79 6.09 -8.39
CA ASP A 41 7.13 6.66 -8.17
C ASP A 41 7.18 7.41 -6.82
N PHE A 42 6.12 8.15 -6.49
CA PHE A 42 5.96 8.78 -5.19
C PHE A 42 5.92 7.75 -4.05
N ALA A 43 5.06 6.74 -4.14
CA ALA A 43 4.94 5.71 -3.11
C ALA A 43 6.25 4.94 -2.92
N THR A 44 6.91 4.58 -4.02
CA THR A 44 8.22 3.91 -4.01
C THR A 44 9.25 4.75 -3.27
N ARG A 45 9.31 6.06 -3.53
CA ARG A 45 10.22 6.98 -2.84
C ARG A 45 9.96 7.04 -1.33
N VAL A 46 8.70 7.14 -0.92
CA VAL A 46 8.31 7.16 0.50
C VAL A 46 8.73 5.86 1.19
N ILE A 47 8.43 4.72 0.58
CA ILE A 47 8.76 3.39 1.13
C ILE A 47 10.27 3.20 1.17
N THR A 48 11.00 3.63 0.13
CA THR A 48 12.46 3.57 0.09
C THR A 48 13.08 4.34 1.25
N GLN A 49 12.56 5.53 1.56
CA GLN A 49 13.03 6.32 2.69
C GLN A 49 12.81 5.59 4.02
N HIS A 50 11.62 5.03 4.24
CA HIS A 50 11.31 4.29 5.47
C HIS A 50 12.17 3.02 5.62
N VAL A 51 12.39 2.29 4.53
CA VAL A 51 13.30 1.13 4.52
C VAL A 51 14.73 1.56 4.83
N ALA A 52 15.21 2.65 4.24
CA ALA A 52 16.56 3.17 4.49
C ALA A 52 16.76 3.63 5.94
N ASP A 53 15.72 4.24 6.53
CA ASP A 53 15.73 4.73 7.92
C ASP A 53 15.37 3.62 8.94
N ASN A 54 15.05 2.41 8.46
CA ASN A 54 14.56 1.29 9.28
C ASN A 54 13.35 1.67 10.16
N LEU A 55 12.46 2.50 9.60
CA LEU A 55 11.24 2.97 10.23
C LEU A 55 10.05 2.13 9.75
N PRO A 56 9.17 1.67 10.67
CA PRO A 56 7.94 1.02 10.28
C PRO A 56 7.00 2.02 9.59
N LEU A 57 6.21 1.55 8.63
CA LEU A 57 5.12 2.34 8.07
C LEU A 57 3.99 2.42 9.09
N GLU A 58 3.65 3.64 9.51
CA GLU A 58 2.53 3.89 10.41
C GLU A 58 1.18 3.60 9.71
N PRO A 59 0.14 3.15 10.43
CA PRO A 59 -1.15 2.81 9.84
C PRO A 59 -1.75 3.93 8.98
N GLU A 60 -1.70 5.18 9.46
CA GLU A 60 -2.19 6.35 8.72
C GLU A 60 -1.46 6.53 7.39
N LEU A 61 -0.14 6.29 7.36
CA LEU A 61 0.64 6.37 6.13
C LEU A 61 0.28 5.24 5.16
N VAL A 62 -0.02 4.03 5.66
CA VAL A 62 -0.49 2.92 4.83
C VAL A 62 -1.85 3.26 4.19
N GLU A 63 -2.77 3.85 4.95
CA GLU A 63 -4.06 4.32 4.45
C GLU A 63 -3.91 5.42 3.39
N ASP A 64 -3.03 6.38 3.62
CA ASP A 64 -2.76 7.49 2.70
C ASP A 64 -2.14 6.98 1.38
N LEU A 65 -1.11 6.14 1.47
CA LEU A 65 -0.47 5.52 0.30
C LEU A 65 -1.45 4.58 -0.43
N GLY A 66 -2.22 3.79 0.31
CA GLY A 66 -3.23 2.93 -0.27
C GLY A 66 -4.32 3.71 -1.01
N SER A 67 -4.79 4.81 -0.42
CA SER A 67 -5.78 5.69 -1.05
C SER A 67 -5.27 6.26 -2.36
N LEU A 68 -4.01 6.70 -2.37
CA LEU A 68 -3.34 7.19 -3.58
C LEU A 68 -3.22 6.09 -4.65
N ILE A 69 -2.73 4.91 -4.28
CA ILE A 69 -2.53 3.79 -5.22
C ILE A 69 -3.87 3.34 -5.80
N ILE A 70 -4.89 3.12 -4.97
CA ILE A 70 -6.22 2.73 -5.42
C ILE A 70 -6.79 3.79 -6.36
N ALA A 71 -6.82 5.06 -5.95
CA ALA A 71 -7.43 6.13 -6.73
C ALA A 71 -6.74 6.36 -8.09
N LYS A 72 -5.49 5.90 -8.26
CA LYS A 72 -4.70 6.10 -9.48
C LYS A 72 -4.51 4.87 -10.33
N THR A 73 -4.61 3.69 -9.76
CA THR A 73 -4.31 2.43 -10.45
C THR A 73 -5.47 1.44 -10.44
N GLY A 74 -6.43 1.61 -9.52
CA GLY A 74 -7.49 0.64 -9.26
C GLY A 74 -7.04 -0.62 -8.52
N ALA A 75 -5.75 -0.76 -8.20
CA ALA A 75 -5.23 -1.89 -7.46
C ALA A 75 -5.59 -1.79 -5.97
N ASN A 76 -6.04 -2.89 -5.36
CA ASN A 76 -6.28 -3.00 -3.93
C ASN A 76 -5.15 -3.77 -3.20
N ALA A 77 -4.10 -4.17 -3.91
CA ALA A 77 -2.92 -4.76 -3.34
C ALA A 77 -1.67 -4.28 -4.07
N ALA A 78 -0.66 -3.88 -3.29
CA ALA A 78 0.63 -3.42 -3.78
C ALA A 78 1.77 -4.06 -2.98
N LEU A 79 2.77 -4.56 -3.71
CA LEU A 79 4.00 -5.08 -3.15
C LEU A 79 5.17 -4.24 -3.65
N PHE A 80 6.01 -3.81 -2.71
CA PHE A 80 7.28 -3.13 -2.90
C PHE A 80 8.37 -4.07 -2.39
N PRO A 81 8.96 -4.92 -3.25
CA PRO A 81 9.94 -5.91 -2.83
C PRO A 81 11.15 -5.25 -2.19
N VAL A 82 11.54 -5.68 -1.00
CA VAL A 82 12.71 -5.13 -0.29
C VAL A 82 13.84 -6.15 -0.32
N GLN A 83 15.01 -5.72 -0.83
CA GLN A 83 16.25 -6.51 -0.81
C GLN A 83 17.36 -5.69 -0.16
N GLY A 84 17.65 -5.98 1.12
CA GLY A 84 18.52 -5.14 1.93
C GLY A 84 17.90 -3.75 2.12
N ASN A 85 18.62 -2.70 1.69
CA ASN A 85 18.12 -1.31 1.73
C ASN A 85 17.54 -0.82 0.39
N ALA A 86 17.38 -1.71 -0.59
CA ALA A 86 16.84 -1.36 -1.90
C ALA A 86 15.38 -1.81 -2.03
N VAL A 87 14.53 -0.92 -2.55
CA VAL A 87 13.16 -1.23 -2.95
C VAL A 87 13.15 -1.49 -4.46
N GLY A 88 12.63 -2.65 -4.86
CA GLY A 88 12.48 -3.07 -6.25
C GLY A 88 11.27 -2.43 -6.94
N GLU A 89 10.99 -2.87 -8.16
CA GLU A 89 9.84 -2.41 -8.92
C GLU A 89 8.52 -2.82 -8.24
N PRO A 90 7.57 -1.88 -8.05
CA PRO A 90 6.30 -2.18 -7.40
C PRO A 90 5.45 -3.13 -8.25
N ARG A 91 4.85 -4.13 -7.60
CA ARG A 91 3.92 -5.07 -8.22
C ARG A 91 2.51 -4.75 -7.72
N LEU A 92 1.58 -4.57 -8.66
CA LEU A 92 0.18 -4.24 -8.36
C LEU A 92 -0.76 -5.38 -8.79
N THR A 93 -1.80 -5.63 -8.00
CA THR A 93 -2.86 -6.56 -8.37
C THR A 93 -4.19 -6.17 -7.74
N ILE A 94 -5.24 -6.86 -8.17
CA ILE A 94 -6.56 -6.82 -7.54
C ILE A 94 -6.79 -8.18 -6.90
N LEU A 95 -6.78 -8.23 -5.57
CA LEU A 95 -7.13 -9.42 -4.81
C LEU A 95 -8.64 -9.44 -4.52
N PRO A 96 -9.29 -10.62 -4.52
CA PRO A 96 -10.65 -10.76 -4.04
C PRO A 96 -10.79 -10.25 -2.59
N GLU A 97 -11.83 -9.45 -2.33
CA GLU A 97 -12.11 -8.89 -0.99
C GLU A 97 -12.17 -9.97 0.11
N ALA A 98 -12.68 -11.17 -0.22
CA ALA A 98 -12.73 -12.30 0.72
C ALA A 98 -11.33 -12.75 1.19
N ILE A 99 -10.31 -12.68 0.32
CA ILE A 99 -8.92 -12.98 0.69
C ILE A 99 -8.41 -11.90 1.63
N LEU A 100 -8.60 -10.62 1.27
CA LEU A 100 -8.18 -9.50 2.11
C LEU A 100 -8.83 -9.54 3.51
N ARG A 101 -10.12 -9.86 3.60
CA ARG A 101 -10.83 -10.03 4.88
C ARG A 101 -10.27 -11.18 5.70
N SER A 102 -9.98 -12.33 5.08
CA SER A 102 -9.39 -13.45 5.79
C SER A 102 -8.00 -13.11 6.34
N LEU A 103 -7.21 -12.32 5.61
CA LEU A 103 -5.89 -11.89 6.05
C LEU A 103 -5.99 -10.86 7.19
N GLN A 104 -6.92 -9.91 7.10
CA GLN A 104 -7.21 -8.96 8.17
C GLN A 104 -7.59 -9.69 9.45
N GLN A 105 -8.53 -10.64 9.36
CA GLN A 105 -8.99 -11.41 10.51
C GLN A 105 -7.85 -12.18 11.17
N ARG A 106 -6.98 -12.84 10.40
CA ARG A 106 -5.79 -13.51 10.94
C ARG A 106 -4.83 -12.54 11.63
N ALA A 107 -4.62 -11.36 11.05
CA ALA A 107 -3.77 -10.33 11.66
C ALA A 107 -4.34 -9.82 12.99
N GLU A 108 -5.67 -9.66 13.08
CA GLU A 108 -6.36 -9.21 14.28
C GLU A 108 -6.47 -10.29 15.37
N GLU A 109 -6.77 -11.53 15.00
CA GLU A 109 -7.02 -12.64 15.93
C GLU A 109 -5.73 -13.34 16.39
N GLU A 110 -4.78 -13.54 15.47
CA GLU A 110 -3.58 -14.35 15.70
C GLU A 110 -2.31 -13.48 15.84
N GLY A 111 -2.40 -12.18 15.56
CA GLY A 111 -1.24 -11.27 15.54
C GLY A 111 -0.23 -11.59 14.42
N THR A 112 -0.64 -12.39 13.44
CA THR A 112 0.23 -12.85 12.35
C THR A 112 0.07 -11.94 11.15
N LEU A 113 1.16 -11.32 10.71
CA LEU A 113 1.17 -10.46 9.53
C LEU A 113 0.98 -11.28 8.24
N PRO A 114 0.27 -10.74 7.24
CA PRO A 114 0.15 -11.34 5.90
C PRO A 114 1.50 -11.79 5.32
N ASP A 115 1.61 -13.07 4.96
CA ASP A 115 2.77 -13.60 4.24
C ASP A 115 2.57 -13.47 2.72
N ILE A 116 3.27 -12.51 2.12
CA ILE A 116 3.22 -12.25 0.68
C ILE A 116 3.65 -13.46 -0.15
N ALA A 117 4.59 -14.28 0.34
CA ALA A 117 5.03 -15.45 -0.41
C ALA A 117 3.94 -16.52 -0.52
N GLU A 118 3.01 -16.57 0.45
CA GLU A 118 1.84 -17.44 0.43
C GLU A 118 0.71 -16.84 -0.44
N ILE A 119 0.45 -15.53 -0.30
CA ILE A 119 -0.68 -14.84 -0.94
C ILE A 119 -0.43 -14.57 -2.41
N TRP A 120 0.80 -14.19 -2.75
CA TRP A 120 1.20 -13.79 -4.09
C TRP A 120 2.62 -14.29 -4.42
N PRO A 121 2.80 -15.61 -4.63
CA PRO A 121 4.12 -16.22 -4.79
C PRO A 121 4.92 -15.68 -5.98
N LEU A 122 4.23 -15.27 -7.04
CA LEU A 122 4.83 -14.68 -8.24
C LEU A 122 5.21 -13.19 -8.05
N ALA A 123 4.85 -12.58 -6.92
CA ALA A 123 5.22 -11.22 -6.56
C ALA A 123 6.36 -11.13 -5.55
N ALA A 124 6.58 -12.16 -4.74
CA ALA A 124 7.78 -12.26 -3.90
C ALA A 124 9.08 -12.28 -4.74
#